data_AF-A0A7L9QCK8-F1
#
_entry.id   AF-A0A7L9QCK8-F1
#
_cell.length_a   1.000
_cell.length_b   1.000
_cell.length_c   1.000
_cell.angle_alpha   90.00
_cell.angle_beta   90.00
_cell.angle_gamma   90.00
#
_symmetry.space_group_name_H-M   'P 1'
#
loop_
_entity.id
_entity.type
_entity.pdbx_description
1 polymer ?
#
loop_
_entity_poly.entity_id
_entity_poly.type
_entity_poly.pdbx_seq_one_letter_code
_entity_poly.pdbx_strand_id
1 'polypeptide(L)'
;MNLPVDEAFECYGRLSAAKMPNLARVLERDLRVIEREDAASDIAIEPFIRKTFAAKPLFSAWTQPSNALTAEIFERIWTATDLPDLDTVTVIEQLRTMLPEIPELVSTCVPVNPQVARALQLSFATAETRYRWFGHRWTFEEYIRRYLTNDRSWIPLEGVEQGALLPG
;
A
#
# COMPACT_ATOMS: atom_id res chain seq x y z
N MET A 1 17.30 -8.10 -23.16
CA MET A 1 16.37 -8.05 -24.32
C MET A 1 16.02 -6.59 -24.53
N ASN A 2 16.37 -5.99 -25.67
CA ASN A 2 16.22 -4.54 -25.90
C ASN A 2 14.94 -4.29 -26.73
N LEU A 3 13.78 -4.49 -26.10
CA LEU A 3 12.48 -4.21 -26.73
C LEU A 3 12.16 -2.71 -26.61
N PRO A 4 11.48 -2.10 -27.59
CA PRO A 4 10.80 -0.82 -27.41
C PRO A 4 9.88 -0.86 -26.18
N VAL A 5 9.76 0.27 -25.47
CA VAL A 5 9.03 0.33 -24.18
C VAL A 5 7.56 -0.09 -24.31
N ASP A 6 6.91 0.23 -25.44
CA ASP A 6 5.53 -0.19 -25.71
C ASP A 6 5.41 -1.71 -25.82
N GLU A 7 6.27 -2.34 -26.64
CA GLU A 7 6.30 -3.80 -26.78
C GLU A 7 6.66 -4.51 -25.47
N ALA A 8 7.57 -3.93 -24.69
CA ALA A 8 7.93 -4.44 -23.37
C ALA A 8 6.75 -4.36 -22.39
N PHE A 9 5.97 -3.27 -22.41
CA PHE A 9 4.79 -3.09 -21.57
C PHE A 9 3.66 -4.05 -21.96
N GLU A 10 3.41 -4.25 -23.25
CA GLU A 10 2.45 -5.25 -23.73
C GLU A 10 2.88 -6.68 -23.33
N CYS A 11 4.17 -7.00 -23.48
CA CYS A 11 4.73 -8.28 -23.05
C CYS A 11 4.55 -8.48 -21.54
N TYR A 12 4.84 -7.46 -20.73
CA TYR A 12 4.57 -7.45 -19.30
C TYR A 12 3.09 -7.74 -19.00
N GLY A 13 2.16 -7.09 -19.70
CA GLY A 13 0.72 -7.30 -19.52
C GLY A 13 0.28 -8.74 -19.79
N ARG A 14 0.78 -9.35 -20.88
CA ARG A 14 0.51 -10.76 -21.22
C ARG A 14 1.11 -11.72 -20.20
N LEU A 15 2.36 -11.51 -19.81
CA LEU A 15 3.04 -12.35 -18.81
C LEU A 15 2.37 -12.24 -17.45
N SER A 16 1.98 -11.03 -17.04
CA SER A 16 1.24 -10.79 -15.80
C SER A 16 -0.07 -11.57 -15.81
N ALA A 17 -0.86 -11.49 -16.88
CA ALA A 17 -2.10 -12.25 -17.00
C ALA A 17 -1.88 -13.77 -16.95
N ALA A 18 -0.85 -14.27 -17.64
CA ALA A 18 -0.57 -15.70 -17.72
C ALA A 18 0.01 -16.29 -16.43
N LYS A 19 0.72 -15.49 -15.64
CA LYS A 19 1.44 -15.94 -14.43
C LYS A 19 0.80 -15.46 -13.12
N MET A 20 -0.30 -14.70 -13.19
CA MET A 20 -0.98 -14.21 -12.00
C MET A 20 -1.43 -15.39 -11.14
N PRO A 21 -1.09 -15.43 -9.84
CA PRO A 21 -1.58 -16.48 -8.96
C PRO A 21 -3.09 -16.32 -8.74
N ASN A 22 -3.72 -17.32 -8.13
CA ASN A 22 -5.08 -17.16 -7.62
C ASN A 22 -5.07 -16.12 -6.48
N LEU A 23 -5.39 -14.87 -6.81
CA LEU A 23 -5.29 -13.74 -5.90
C LEU A 23 -6.21 -13.86 -4.68
N ALA A 24 -7.41 -14.43 -4.84
CA ALA A 24 -8.31 -14.68 -3.72
C ALA A 24 -7.69 -15.66 -2.70
N ARG A 25 -7.03 -16.71 -3.20
CA ARG A 25 -6.31 -17.67 -2.35
C ARG A 25 -5.10 -17.03 -1.68
N VAL A 26 -4.36 -16.16 -2.37
CA VAL A 26 -3.22 -15.43 -1.78
C VAL A 26 -3.70 -14.50 -0.67
N LEU A 27 -4.73 -13.69 -0.93
CA LEU A 27 -5.33 -12.80 0.05
C LEU A 27 -5.79 -13.56 1.31
N GLU A 28 -6.53 -14.66 1.13
CA GLU A 28 -7.02 -15.45 2.27
C GLU A 28 -5.88 -16.09 3.06
N ARG A 29 -4.80 -16.51 2.38
CA ARG A 29 -3.58 -16.98 3.07
C ARG A 29 -2.97 -15.86 3.91
N ASP A 30 -2.85 -14.66 3.35
CA ASP A 30 -2.20 -13.54 4.01
C ASP A 30 -3.04 -13.03 5.20
N LEU A 31 -4.38 -12.98 5.06
CA LEU A 31 -5.29 -12.68 6.17
C LEU A 31 -5.17 -13.69 7.32
N ARG A 32 -5.01 -14.98 7.04
CA ARG A 32 -4.77 -16.01 8.07
C ARG A 32 -3.43 -15.86 8.78
N VAL A 33 -2.42 -15.30 8.11
CA VAL A 33 -1.17 -14.96 8.78
C VAL A 33 -1.45 -13.85 9.80
N ILE A 34 -2.11 -12.78 9.39
CA ILE A 34 -2.47 -11.66 10.28
C ILE A 34 -3.34 -12.15 11.44
N GLU A 35 -4.34 -12.99 11.19
CA GLU A 35 -5.21 -13.57 12.24
C GLU A 35 -4.40 -14.33 13.31
N ARG A 36 -3.36 -15.06 12.89
CA ARG A 36 -2.48 -15.79 13.83
C ARG A 36 -1.61 -14.86 14.65
N GLU A 37 -1.07 -13.81 14.03
CA GLU A 37 -0.28 -12.80 14.73
C GLU A 37 -1.17 -12.01 15.71
N ASP A 38 -2.41 -11.70 15.30
CA ASP A 38 -3.42 -11.05 16.15
C ASP A 38 -3.71 -11.87 17.40
N ALA A 39 -3.73 -13.21 17.32
CA ALA A 39 -3.98 -14.07 18.48
C ALA A 39 -2.87 -13.98 19.55
N ALA A 40 -1.69 -13.47 19.19
CA ALA A 40 -0.58 -13.21 20.10
C ALA A 40 -0.46 -11.72 20.52
N SER A 41 -1.42 -10.88 20.10
CA SER A 41 -1.46 -9.44 20.36
C SER A 41 -2.70 -9.08 21.19
N ASP A 42 -2.57 -8.11 22.09
CA ASP A 42 -3.72 -7.54 22.81
C ASP A 42 -4.65 -6.76 21.87
N ILE A 43 -4.14 -6.38 20.70
CA ILE A 43 -4.83 -5.61 19.68
C ILE A 43 -4.83 -6.41 18.39
N ALA A 44 -5.99 -6.96 18.05
CA ALA A 44 -6.23 -7.56 16.74
C ALA A 44 -6.42 -6.46 15.69
N ILE A 45 -6.03 -6.68 14.44
CA ILE A 45 -6.24 -5.74 13.32
C ILE A 45 -6.85 -6.43 12.08
N GLU A 46 -6.75 -7.75 11.96
CA GLU A 46 -7.28 -8.55 10.87
C GLU A 46 -8.75 -8.27 10.56
N PRO A 47 -9.67 -8.18 11.55
CA PRO A 47 -11.09 -7.98 11.24
C PRO A 47 -11.35 -6.65 10.54
N PHE A 48 -10.56 -5.62 10.87
CA PHE A 48 -10.63 -4.33 10.21
C PHE A 48 -10.08 -4.41 8.78
N ILE A 49 -8.92 -5.05 8.61
CA ILE A 49 -8.29 -5.23 7.30
C ILE A 49 -9.25 -6.00 6.39
N ARG A 50 -9.78 -7.15 6.81
CA ARG A 50 -10.72 -7.96 6.04
C ARG A 50 -11.96 -7.17 5.60
N LYS A 51 -12.51 -6.34 6.49
CA LYS A 51 -13.68 -5.51 6.19
C LYS A 51 -13.38 -4.36 5.23
N THR A 52 -12.15 -3.83 5.25
CA THR A 52 -11.85 -2.51 4.66
C THR A 52 -10.91 -2.57 3.46
N PHE A 53 -10.14 -3.65 3.28
CA PHE A 53 -9.05 -3.71 2.30
C PHE A 53 -9.50 -3.43 0.86
N ALA A 54 -10.74 -3.80 0.50
CA ALA A 54 -11.27 -3.55 -0.84
C ALA A 54 -11.65 -2.08 -1.04
N ALA A 55 -12.03 -1.38 0.04
CA ALA A 55 -12.57 -0.03 -0.02
C ALA A 55 -11.49 1.07 0.11
N LYS A 56 -10.38 0.79 0.81
CA LYS A 56 -9.35 1.78 1.12
C LYS A 56 -7.93 1.23 0.93
N PRO A 57 -6.96 2.08 0.54
CA PRO A 57 -5.55 1.70 0.56
C PRO A 57 -5.09 1.61 2.02
N LEU A 58 -4.92 0.40 2.54
CA LEU A 58 -4.46 0.16 3.92
C LEU A 58 -2.93 0.10 4.03
N PHE A 59 -2.24 -0.05 2.91
CA PHE A 59 -0.78 -0.14 2.84
C PHE A 59 -0.27 0.71 1.68
N SER A 60 0.78 1.49 1.92
CA SER A 60 1.48 2.25 0.88
C SER A 60 2.56 1.40 0.21
N ALA A 61 3.17 0.46 0.94
CA ALA A 61 4.08 -0.55 0.41
C ALA A 61 4.00 -1.83 1.27
N TRP A 62 4.77 -2.86 0.92
CA TRP A 62 4.72 -4.18 1.56
C TRP A 62 4.77 -4.15 3.10
N THR A 63 5.61 -3.32 3.70
CA THR A 63 5.78 -3.20 5.16
C THR A 63 5.22 -1.91 5.75
N GLN A 64 4.54 -1.10 4.95
CA GLN A 64 4.27 0.30 5.30
C GLN A 64 2.76 0.55 5.38
N PRO A 65 2.19 0.66 6.60
CA PRO A 65 0.77 0.95 6.77
C PRO A 65 0.47 2.35 6.24
N SER A 66 -0.70 2.51 5.61
CA SER A 66 -1.18 3.83 5.24
C SER A 66 -1.65 4.60 6.47
N ASN A 67 -1.88 5.91 6.31
CA ASN A 67 -2.44 6.74 7.38
C ASN A 67 -3.79 6.20 7.90
N ALA A 68 -4.59 5.55 7.04
CA ALA A 68 -5.86 4.96 7.43
C ALA A 68 -5.69 3.74 8.36
N LEU A 69 -4.72 2.88 8.07
CA LEU A 69 -4.41 1.74 8.94
C LEU A 69 -3.72 2.19 10.23
N THR A 70 -2.82 3.18 10.14
CA THR A 70 -2.16 3.78 11.31
C THR A 70 -3.19 4.41 12.27
N ALA A 71 -4.18 5.13 11.73
CA ALA A 71 -5.27 5.71 12.53
C ALA A 71 -6.04 4.64 13.31
N GLU A 72 -6.41 3.55 12.65
CA GLU A 72 -7.12 2.44 13.27
C GLU A 72 -6.28 1.79 14.38
N ILE A 73 -4.99 1.54 14.14
CA ILE A 73 -4.08 0.97 15.14
C ILE A 73 -3.99 1.90 16.36
N PHE A 74 -3.82 3.20 16.14
CA PHE A 74 -3.76 4.18 17.22
C PHE A 74 -5.04 4.21 18.05
N GLU A 75 -6.20 4.19 17.40
CA GLU A 75 -7.50 4.17 18.08
C GLU A 75 -7.67 2.93 18.95
N ARG A 76 -7.24 1.76 18.47
CA ARG A 76 -7.28 0.51 19.25
C ARG A 76 -6.31 0.53 20.43
N ILE A 77 -5.07 1.01 20.22
CA ILE A 77 -4.10 1.18 21.32
C ILE A 77 -4.68 2.09 22.39
N TRP A 78 -5.20 3.25 21.98
CA TRP A 78 -5.76 4.24 22.89
C TRP A 78 -6.91 3.68 23.72
N THR A 79 -7.82 2.96 23.06
CA THR A 79 -8.96 2.33 23.72
C THR A 79 -8.52 1.25 24.72
N ALA A 80 -7.43 0.55 24.43
CA ALA A 80 -6.91 -0.52 25.28
C ALA A 80 -6.11 -0.01 26.50
N THR A 81 -5.54 1.20 26.43
CA THR A 81 -4.65 1.73 27.48
C THR A 81 -5.36 2.45 28.63
N ASP A 82 -6.67 2.67 28.54
CA ASP A 82 -7.52 3.32 29.57
C ASP A 82 -6.85 4.56 30.20
N LEU A 83 -6.33 5.46 29.36
CA LEU A 83 -5.59 6.63 29.82
C LEU A 83 -6.56 7.65 30.46
N PRO A 84 -6.41 7.94 31.78
CA PRO A 84 -7.47 8.57 32.58
C PRO A 84 -7.71 10.07 32.33
N ASP A 85 -6.80 10.76 31.63
CA ASP A 85 -6.79 12.24 31.59
C ASP A 85 -7.08 12.85 30.21
N LEU A 86 -7.48 12.04 29.23
CA LEU A 86 -7.73 12.50 27.87
C LEU A 86 -9.09 12.01 27.37
N ASP A 87 -9.89 12.96 26.87
CA ASP A 87 -11.15 12.64 26.22
C ASP A 87 -10.88 11.85 24.93
N THR A 88 -11.04 10.54 25.04
CA THR A 88 -10.77 9.57 23.98
C THR A 88 -11.54 9.88 22.70
N VAL A 89 -12.78 10.38 22.80
CA VAL A 89 -13.58 10.76 21.64
C VAL A 89 -12.92 11.92 20.90
N THR A 90 -12.56 12.99 21.64
CA THR A 90 -11.88 14.15 21.06
C THR A 90 -10.54 13.79 20.43
N VAL A 91 -9.72 12.94 21.09
CA VAL A 91 -8.42 12.52 20.56
C VAL A 91 -8.57 11.72 19.26
N ILE A 92 -9.49 10.75 19.23
CA ILE A 92 -9.74 9.93 18.04
C ILE A 92 -10.26 10.81 16.88
N GLU A 93 -11.17 11.75 17.14
CA GLU A 93 -11.68 12.67 16.13
C GLU A 93 -10.58 13.58 15.57
N GLN A 94 -9.71 14.11 16.44
CA GLN A 94 -8.55 14.88 16.03
C GLN A 94 -7.59 14.05 15.19
N LEU A 95 -7.27 12.82 15.59
CA LEU A 95 -6.41 11.92 14.83
C LEU A 95 -6.98 11.59 13.45
N ARG A 96 -8.28 11.27 13.37
CA ARG A 96 -8.96 11.00 12.09
C ARG A 96 -8.98 12.20 11.16
N THR A 97 -8.99 13.41 11.72
CA THR A 97 -8.95 14.67 10.95
C THR A 97 -7.52 15.01 10.52
N MET A 98 -6.53 14.82 11.39
CA MET A 98 -5.15 15.22 11.14
C MET A 98 -4.37 14.20 10.30
N LEU A 99 -4.55 12.90 10.51
CA LEU A 99 -3.77 11.86 9.82
C LEU A 99 -3.89 11.89 8.29
N PRO A 100 -5.06 12.20 7.68
CA PRO A 100 -5.14 12.40 6.23
C PRO A 100 -4.35 13.60 5.71
N GLU A 101 -4.21 14.65 6.53
CA GLU A 101 -3.51 15.90 6.20
C GLU A 101 -2.00 15.83 6.43
N ILE A 102 -1.57 14.94 7.33
CA ILE A 102 -0.15 14.61 7.49
C ILE A 102 0.30 13.95 6.18
N PRO A 103 1.27 14.54 5.46
CA PRO A 103 1.87 13.88 4.31
C PRO A 103 2.23 12.46 4.74
N GLU A 104 1.77 11.43 4.00
CA GLU A 104 2.09 10.04 4.33
C GLU A 104 3.55 9.98 4.78
N LEU A 105 3.79 9.43 5.98
CA LEU A 105 5.15 9.24 6.52
C LEU A 105 6.06 8.54 5.49
N VAL A 106 5.42 7.86 4.55
CA VAL A 106 5.99 7.17 3.42
C VAL A 106 5.99 8.06 2.18
N SER A 107 7.17 8.31 1.63
CA SER A 107 7.37 9.05 0.37
C SER A 107 6.91 8.28 -0.88
N THR A 108 6.50 7.02 -0.73
CA THR A 108 6.21 6.08 -1.83
C THR A 108 4.97 5.24 -1.57
N CYS A 109 4.13 5.15 -2.58
CA CYS A 109 3.00 4.24 -2.68
C CYS A 109 3.20 3.37 -3.92
N VAL A 110 3.34 2.06 -3.76
CA VAL A 110 3.54 1.12 -4.88
C VAL A 110 2.25 1.07 -5.71
N PRO A 111 2.29 1.39 -7.03
CA PRO A 111 1.09 1.36 -7.85
C PRO A 111 0.47 -0.03 -7.93
N VAL A 112 -0.85 -0.10 -7.74
CA VAL A 112 -1.59 -1.37 -7.84
C VAL A 112 -1.79 -1.75 -9.30
N ASN A 113 -1.47 -2.98 -9.66
CA ASN A 113 -1.75 -3.51 -10.99
C ASN A 113 -3.28 -3.52 -11.24
N PRO A 114 -3.79 -2.91 -12.34
CA PRO A 114 -5.23 -2.87 -12.63
C PRO A 114 -5.90 -4.25 -12.73
N GLN A 115 -5.15 -5.29 -13.13
CA GLN A 115 -5.65 -6.67 -13.13
C GLN A 115 -5.90 -7.18 -11.70
N VAL A 116 -5.01 -6.85 -10.77
CA VAL A 116 -5.16 -7.18 -9.33
C VAL A 116 -6.35 -6.42 -8.76
N ALA A 117 -6.45 -5.11 -9.05
CA ALA A 117 -7.56 -4.29 -8.58
C ALA A 117 -8.92 -4.84 -9.03
N ARG A 118 -9.04 -5.25 -10.30
CA ARG A 118 -10.26 -5.89 -10.80
C ARG A 118 -10.54 -7.25 -10.15
N ALA A 119 -9.53 -8.11 -10.04
CA ALA A 119 -9.70 -9.45 -9.49
C ALA A 119 -10.08 -9.46 -8.01
N LEU A 120 -9.60 -8.48 -7.24
CA LEU A 120 -9.90 -8.31 -5.81
C LEU A 120 -10.98 -7.26 -5.53
N GLN A 121 -11.58 -6.68 -6.58
CA GLN A 121 -12.64 -5.67 -6.49
C GLN A 121 -12.25 -4.44 -5.64
N LEU A 122 -11.03 -3.94 -5.81
CA LEU A 122 -10.53 -2.77 -5.09
C LEU A 122 -11.15 -1.49 -5.64
N SER A 123 -11.97 -0.78 -4.85
CA SER A 123 -12.73 0.39 -5.33
C SER A 123 -11.89 1.67 -5.44
N PHE A 124 -10.74 1.71 -4.78
CA PHE A 124 -9.84 2.88 -4.77
C PHE A 124 -8.78 2.84 -5.88
N ALA A 125 -8.70 1.75 -6.66
CA ALA A 125 -7.64 1.52 -7.64
C ALA A 125 -8.23 1.25 -9.04
N THR A 126 -7.93 2.15 -9.98
CA THR A 126 -8.19 1.98 -11.42
C THR A 126 -6.88 2.12 -12.21
N ALA A 127 -6.93 1.98 -13.54
CA ALA A 127 -5.75 2.21 -14.37
C ALA A 127 -5.27 3.67 -14.35
N GLU A 128 -6.18 4.59 -14.04
CA GLU A 128 -5.98 6.03 -14.00
C GLU A 128 -5.61 6.53 -12.59
N THR A 129 -5.74 5.70 -11.56
CA THR A 129 -5.33 6.05 -10.19
C THR A 129 -3.85 6.44 -10.19
N ARG A 130 -3.55 7.63 -9.66
CA ARG A 130 -2.19 8.14 -9.54
C ARG A 130 -1.66 7.93 -8.11
N TYR A 131 -0.56 7.21 -8.00
CA TYR A 131 0.11 6.87 -6.76
C TYR A 131 1.32 7.77 -6.54
N ARG A 132 1.59 8.12 -5.29
CA ARG A 132 2.75 8.94 -4.91
C ARG A 132 4.04 8.14 -5.04
N TRP A 133 5.08 8.69 -5.64
CA TRP A 133 6.40 8.05 -5.73
C TRP A 133 7.51 9.10 -5.71
N PHE A 134 8.23 9.25 -4.59
CA PHE A 134 9.30 10.25 -4.42
C PHE A 134 8.92 11.66 -4.90
N GLY A 135 7.79 12.19 -4.42
CA GLY A 135 7.30 13.53 -4.82
C GLY A 135 6.60 13.59 -6.18
N HIS A 136 6.67 12.52 -6.98
CA HIS A 136 5.90 12.38 -8.21
C HIS A 136 4.56 11.70 -7.96
N ARG A 137 3.69 11.74 -8.98
CA ARG A 137 2.41 11.04 -9.00
C ARG A 137 2.25 10.30 -10.33
N TRP A 138 2.22 8.99 -10.29
CA TRP A 138 2.17 8.16 -11.50
C TRP A 138 1.02 7.17 -11.50
N THR A 139 0.47 6.91 -12.67
CA THR A 139 -0.35 5.72 -12.90
C THR A 139 0.50 4.46 -12.84
N PHE A 140 -0.15 3.30 -12.72
CA PHE A 140 0.54 2.01 -12.80
C PHE A 140 1.35 1.86 -14.10
N GLU A 141 0.79 2.27 -15.24
CA GLU A 141 1.49 2.20 -16.53
C GLU A 141 2.71 3.12 -16.57
N GLU A 142 2.57 4.38 -16.15
CA GLU A 142 3.68 5.34 -16.08
C GLU A 142 4.84 4.80 -15.21
N TYR A 143 4.51 4.10 -14.11
CA TYR A 143 5.47 3.46 -13.22
C TYR A 143 6.15 2.24 -13.86
N ILE A 144 5.41 1.30 -14.45
CA ILE A 144 6.01 0.11 -15.07
C ILE A 144 6.89 0.49 -16.25
N ARG A 145 6.47 1.45 -17.09
CA ARG A 145 7.29 1.92 -18.22
C ARG A 145 8.64 2.46 -17.77
N ARG A 146 8.66 3.23 -16.68
CA ARG A 146 9.89 3.71 -16.04
C ARG A 146 10.77 2.59 -15.52
N TYR A 147 10.16 1.58 -14.90
CA TYR A 147 10.87 0.40 -14.44
C TYR A 147 11.49 -0.38 -15.62
N LEU A 148 10.74 -0.56 -16.72
CA LEU A 148 11.21 -1.26 -17.92
C LEU A 148 12.35 -0.54 -18.63
N THR A 149 12.38 0.79 -18.61
CA THR A 149 13.46 1.59 -19.21
C THR A 149 14.61 1.86 -18.25
N ASN A 150 14.52 1.40 -16.99
CA ASN A 150 15.43 1.78 -15.90
C ASN A 150 15.66 3.30 -15.85
N ASP A 151 14.61 4.08 -16.12
CA ASP A 151 14.58 5.49 -15.77
C ASP A 151 14.83 5.58 -14.26
N ARG A 152 15.62 6.54 -13.79
CA ARG A 152 15.90 6.77 -12.36
C ARG A 152 15.80 8.24 -12.00
N SER A 153 15.15 9.03 -12.84
CA SER A 153 15.00 10.48 -12.71
C SER A 153 14.31 10.94 -11.41
N TRP A 154 13.68 10.02 -10.68
CA TRP A 154 13.03 10.28 -9.38
C TRP A 154 13.92 10.04 -8.16
N ILE A 155 15.15 9.54 -8.31
CA ILE A 155 16.10 9.42 -7.20
C ILE A 155 16.66 10.83 -6.96
N PRO A 156 16.42 11.46 -5.78
CA PRO A 156 17.03 12.74 -5.47
C PRO A 156 18.56 12.60 -5.52
N LEU A 157 19.24 13.54 -6.18
CA LEU A 157 20.70 13.51 -6.37
C LEU A 157 21.49 13.74 -5.05
N GLU A 158 20.82 14.01 -3.93
CA GLU A 158 21.44 14.23 -2.63
C GLU A 158 21.09 13.09 -1.66
N GLY A 159 22.13 12.37 -1.19
CA GLY A 159 22.02 11.45 -0.04
C GLY A 159 22.01 9.95 -0.34
N VAL A 160 22.52 9.48 -1.49
CA VAL A 160 22.68 8.04 -1.74
C VAL A 160 23.85 7.47 -0.91
N GLU A 161 23.60 7.20 0.37
CA GLU A 161 24.22 6.04 0.99
C GLU A 161 23.47 4.79 0.49
N GLN A 162 24.24 3.92 -0.14
CA GLN A 162 23.81 2.67 -0.76
C GLN A 162 23.15 1.77 0.29
N GLY A 163 21.91 1.30 0.05
CA GLY A 163 21.31 0.33 0.96
C GLY A 163 19.86 -0.10 0.71
N ALA A 164 19.06 0.64 -0.05
CA ALA A 164 17.71 0.19 -0.39
C ALA A 164 17.74 -0.79 -1.56
N LEU A 165 18.06 -2.06 -1.26
CA LEU A 165 17.77 -3.19 -2.15
C LEU A 165 16.26 -3.20 -2.43
N LEU A 166 15.88 -2.90 -3.67
CA LEU A 166 14.56 -3.27 -4.17
C LEU A 166 14.46 -4.81 -4.10
N PRO A 167 13.34 -5.39 -3.65
CA PRO A 167 13.17 -6.84 -3.70
C PRO A 167 13.25 -7.30 -5.16
N GLY A 168 14.19 -8.20 -5.43
CA GLY A 168 14.40 -8.86 -6.73
C GLY A 168 13.43 -10.00 -6.98
#